data_AF-A0A3D0S7M6-F1
#
_entry.id   AF-A0A3D0S7M6-F1
#
_cell.length_a   1.000
_cell.length_b   1.000
_cell.length_c   1.000
_cell.angle_alpha   90.00
_cell.angle_beta   90.00
_cell.angle_gamma   90.00
#
_symmetry.space_group_name_H-M   'P 1'
#
loop_
_entity.id
_entity.type
_entity.pdbx_description
1 polymer ?
#
loop_
_entity_poly.entity_id
_entity_poly.type
_entity_poly.pdbx_seq_one_letter_code
_entity_poly.pdbx_strand_id
1 'polypeptide(L)'
;MPESRDQSTAVRRLTRSVGQGVKELPSNAAWLVSKAAGHRGPASVTHGMTHGLADTARQAGVAVVDALPVGGDSIELRMQRARAAVADAQQAEDAAIQESIEAEHQAQEAERVAERCRAYVRDVESEQHESVEQCVEQARREADARIEATRRDAEAEAARVTAEARSEADATASRARDEADQAHARATERLEAAREKLEEARRLAEEAMRATKEAADEAYRQAQQVAADAEADARAADQRLAEAEGVRNEAAERQGDVAQHLNGSGPGGLGAMNKQQLLDLAATRGLEGRSTMTKAQLVKALDRRSTSSRKAGAK
;
A
#
# COMPACT_ATOMS: atom_id res chain seq x y z
N MET A 1 14.65 -0.87 2.64
CA MET A 1 15.57 -0.31 3.65
C MET A 1 14.75 0.24 4.82
N PRO A 2 14.61 -0.51 5.91
CA PRO A 2 14.41 0.10 7.21
C PRO A 2 15.34 -0.56 8.23
N GLU A 3 16.55 -0.03 8.37
CA GLU A 3 17.33 -0.18 9.59
C GLU A 3 17.19 1.10 10.40
N SER A 4 17.33 0.99 11.72
CA SER A 4 17.43 2.06 12.73
C SER A 4 16.17 2.44 13.51
N ARG A 5 15.54 1.48 14.19
CA ARG A 5 14.87 1.70 15.50
C ARG A 5 14.92 0.43 16.36
N ASP A 6 15.93 0.29 17.22
CA ASP A 6 15.78 -0.18 18.61
C ASP A 6 17.15 -0.39 19.31
N GLN A 7 17.79 0.68 19.76
CA GLN A 7 18.91 0.57 20.70
C GLN A 7 18.81 1.51 21.92
N SER A 8 17.69 2.21 22.10
CA SER A 8 17.53 3.18 23.22
C SER A 8 16.67 2.68 24.39
N THR A 9 16.20 1.44 24.39
CA THR A 9 15.35 0.88 25.47
C THR A 9 16.09 -0.06 26.43
N ALA A 10 17.36 -0.41 26.15
CA ALA A 10 18.13 -1.35 26.98
C ALA A 10 18.94 -0.70 28.13
N VAL A 11 19.10 0.64 28.17
CA VAL A 11 20.01 1.31 29.13
C VAL A 11 19.27 1.99 30.31
N ARG A 12 17.93 1.93 30.38
CA ARG A 12 17.13 2.56 31.46
C ARG A 12 16.49 1.60 32.48
N ARG A 13 16.99 0.36 32.61
CA ARG A 13 16.51 -0.60 33.63
C ARG A 13 17.62 -1.24 34.46
N LEU A 14 18.55 -0.45 34.99
CA LEU A 14 19.59 -0.99 35.90
C LEU A 14 20.00 -0.11 37.09
N THR A 15 19.20 0.91 37.47
CA THR A 15 19.54 1.78 38.62
C THR A 15 18.35 2.19 39.50
N ARG A 16 17.38 1.30 39.73
CA ARG A 16 16.34 1.56 40.76
C ARG A 16 15.90 0.33 41.54
N SER A 17 16.85 -0.35 42.19
CA SER A 17 16.55 -1.28 43.28
C SER A 17 17.69 -1.31 44.31
N VAL A 18 17.95 -0.18 44.95
CA VAL A 18 18.68 -0.13 46.22
C VAL A 18 17.78 0.63 47.18
N GLY A 19 16.96 -0.10 47.93
CA GLY A 19 16.01 0.53 48.86
C GLY A 19 14.80 -0.32 49.22
N GLN A 20 14.90 -1.64 49.31
CA GLN A 20 13.88 -2.48 49.99
C GLN A 20 14.37 -3.92 50.29
N GLY A 21 15.66 -4.09 50.62
CA GLY A 21 16.29 -5.40 50.83
C GLY A 21 16.65 -5.71 52.29
N VAL A 22 15.81 -5.33 53.28
CA VAL A 22 16.04 -5.67 54.70
C VAL A 22 14.85 -6.42 55.33
N LYS A 23 13.87 -6.87 54.53
CA LYS A 23 12.67 -7.52 55.09
C LYS A 23 12.53 -9.02 54.87
N GLU A 24 13.52 -9.67 54.27
CA GLU A 24 13.57 -11.14 54.20
C GLU A 24 14.99 -11.63 54.49
N LEU A 25 15.29 -11.75 55.78
CA LEU A 25 16.32 -12.68 56.24
C LEU A 25 15.61 -14.03 56.45
N PRO A 26 16.10 -15.14 55.87
CA PRO A 26 15.58 -16.46 56.19
C PRO A 26 15.74 -16.70 57.70
N SER A 27 14.74 -17.32 58.31
CA SER A 27 14.58 -17.51 59.77
C SER A 27 15.70 -18.29 60.48
N ASN A 28 16.79 -18.61 59.77
CA ASN A 28 17.97 -19.33 60.28
C ASN A 28 19.11 -18.38 60.71
N ALA A 29 19.04 -17.08 60.43
CA ALA A 29 20.05 -16.11 60.85
C ALA A 29 19.88 -15.62 62.30
N ALA A 30 18.68 -15.79 62.90
CA ALA A 30 18.40 -15.40 64.28
C ALA A 30 19.20 -16.22 65.31
N TRP A 31 19.60 -17.44 64.98
CA TRP A 31 20.39 -18.30 65.87
C TRP A 31 21.86 -17.87 65.97
N LEU A 32 22.42 -17.24 64.94
CA LEU A 32 23.84 -16.82 64.93
C LEU A 32 24.09 -15.45 65.60
N VAL A 33 23.06 -14.61 65.77
CA VAL A 33 23.19 -13.32 66.48
C VAL A 33 22.99 -13.48 68.00
N SER A 34 22.29 -14.52 68.46
CA SER A 34 22.11 -14.80 69.90
C SER A 34 23.37 -15.32 70.61
N LYS A 35 24.48 -15.59 69.90
CA LYS A 35 25.72 -16.11 70.49
C LYS A 35 26.81 -15.05 70.73
N ALA A 36 26.61 -13.82 70.25
CA ALA A 36 27.62 -12.76 70.31
C ALA A 36 27.33 -11.63 71.32
N ALA A 37 26.15 -11.60 71.94
CA ALA A 37 25.79 -10.57 72.91
C ALA A 37 25.10 -11.20 74.13
N GLY A 38 25.87 -11.54 75.17
CA GLY A 38 25.23 -11.97 76.41
C GLY A 38 26.07 -12.72 77.45
N HIS A 39 27.37 -12.47 77.61
CA HIS A 39 28.08 -12.90 78.83
C HIS A 39 29.14 -11.87 79.28
N ARG A 40 28.74 -11.00 80.21
CA ARG A 40 29.51 -10.51 81.39
C ARG A 40 28.60 -9.68 82.31
N GLY A 41 28.50 -10.09 83.58
CA GLY A 41 27.69 -9.48 84.67
C GLY A 41 28.24 -8.14 85.22
N PRO A 42 27.77 -7.63 86.38
CA PRO A 42 28.12 -8.23 87.70
C PRO A 42 27.14 -8.09 88.91
N ALA A 43 27.42 -8.90 89.95
CA ALA A 43 27.19 -8.77 91.42
C ALA A 43 25.75 -8.89 92.01
N SER A 44 25.44 -9.61 93.11
CA SER A 44 26.20 -10.39 94.12
C SER A 44 25.22 -11.11 95.10
N VAL A 45 25.74 -12.13 95.83
CA VAL A 45 25.24 -12.78 97.09
C VAL A 45 24.19 -13.90 96.91
N THR A 46 24.37 -15.19 97.26
CA THR A 46 25.37 -15.93 98.07
C THR A 46 25.31 -17.46 97.87
N HIS A 47 26.49 -18.09 98.02
CA HIS A 47 26.76 -19.43 98.60
C HIS A 47 26.46 -20.72 97.81
N GLY A 48 27.53 -21.49 97.55
CA GLY A 48 27.51 -22.93 97.83
C GLY A 48 27.92 -23.90 96.71
N MET A 49 29.23 -24.17 96.61
CA MET A 49 29.83 -25.49 96.33
C MET A 49 29.58 -26.19 94.98
N THR A 50 30.46 -25.92 94.00
CA THR A 50 30.93 -26.94 93.04
C THR A 50 32.46 -26.83 92.88
N HIS A 51 33.17 -27.24 93.93
CA HIS A 51 34.61 -27.56 93.87
C HIS A 51 34.83 -28.84 94.68
N GLY A 52 35.29 -29.91 94.04
CA GLY A 52 35.85 -31.09 94.72
C GLY A 52 35.12 -32.42 94.49
N LEU A 53 35.36 -33.07 93.34
CA LEU A 53 35.18 -34.53 93.20
C LEU A 53 36.40 -35.22 92.56
N ALA A 54 37.58 -34.62 92.71
CA ALA A 54 38.88 -35.24 92.43
C ALA A 54 39.86 -35.21 93.62
N ASP A 55 39.40 -34.74 94.80
CA ASP A 55 40.26 -34.55 96.00
C ASP A 55 39.66 -35.17 97.29
N THR A 56 38.72 -36.10 97.16
CA THR A 56 38.12 -36.88 98.27
C THR A 56 38.65 -38.32 98.35
N ALA A 57 39.81 -38.59 97.73
CA ALA A 57 40.50 -39.89 97.82
C ALA A 57 41.82 -39.83 98.63
N ARG A 58 42.12 -38.72 99.33
CA ARG A 58 43.36 -38.57 100.13
C ARG A 58 43.18 -38.16 101.59
N GLN A 59 41.98 -38.32 102.14
CA GLN A 59 41.73 -38.05 103.57
C GLN A 59 40.77 -39.06 104.19
N ALA A 60 41.18 -40.33 104.12
CA ALA A 60 40.69 -41.41 104.99
C ALA A 60 41.89 -42.31 105.33
N GLY A 61 42.89 -41.69 105.97
CA GLY A 61 44.13 -42.32 106.40
C GLY A 61 44.50 -41.84 107.79
N VAL A 62 43.58 -41.99 108.75
CA VAL A 62 43.85 -41.86 110.19
C VAL A 62 42.91 -42.82 110.92
N ALA A 63 43.49 -43.61 111.84
CA ALA A 63 42.84 -44.49 112.82
C ALA A 63 42.41 -45.90 112.35
N VAL A 64 43.38 -46.74 112.00
CA VAL A 64 43.36 -48.17 112.37
C VAL A 64 44.46 -48.39 113.41
N VAL A 65 44.23 -47.89 114.62
CA VAL A 65 44.92 -48.32 115.84
C VAL A 65 43.86 -48.35 116.93
N ASP A 66 43.85 -49.45 117.68
CA ASP A 66 43.05 -49.71 118.88
C ASP A 66 41.57 -50.10 118.72
N ALA A 67 41.36 -51.39 118.41
CA ALA A 67 40.26 -52.15 118.99
C ALA A 67 40.69 -53.62 119.15
N LEU A 68 41.70 -53.87 119.98
CA LEU A 68 41.87 -55.19 120.59
C LEU A 68 40.68 -55.41 121.56
N PRO A 69 39.89 -56.49 121.44
CA PRO A 69 38.85 -56.79 122.42
C PRO A 69 39.50 -57.42 123.66
N VAL A 70 40.13 -56.59 124.50
CA VAL A 70 40.54 -56.97 125.86
C VAL A 70 39.50 -56.42 126.83
N GLY A 71 38.40 -57.15 126.95
CA GLY A 71 37.30 -56.85 127.86
C GLY A 71 36.25 -57.94 127.67
N GLY A 72 35.82 -58.57 128.75
CA GLY A 72 34.91 -59.72 128.78
C GLY A 72 33.51 -59.44 128.24
N ASP A 73 33.40 -59.16 126.95
CA ASP A 73 32.16 -59.30 126.19
C ASP A 73 31.95 -60.79 125.94
N SER A 74 30.96 -61.35 126.63
CA SER A 74 30.51 -62.73 126.48
C SER A 74 30.23 -63.06 125.00
N ILE A 75 30.47 -64.30 124.60
CA ILE A 75 30.14 -64.82 123.26
C ILE A 75 28.69 -64.45 122.86
N GLU A 76 27.81 -64.39 123.85
CA GLU A 76 26.45 -63.85 123.78
C GLU A 76 26.38 -62.47 123.09
N LEU A 77 27.20 -61.50 123.49
CA LEU A 77 27.16 -60.14 122.93
C LEU A 77 27.64 -60.09 121.48
N ARG A 78 28.54 -61.00 121.08
CA ARG A 78 28.97 -61.14 119.68
C ARG A 78 27.90 -61.81 118.82
N MET A 79 27.22 -62.84 119.34
CA MET A 79 26.06 -63.42 118.66
C MET A 79 24.90 -62.41 118.57
N GLN A 80 24.71 -61.58 119.59
CA GLN A 80 23.69 -60.53 119.58
C GLN A 80 24.03 -59.42 118.57
N ARG A 81 25.29 -58.96 118.48
CA ARG A 81 25.73 -58.05 117.41
C ARG A 81 25.64 -58.68 116.02
N ALA A 82 25.96 -59.96 115.88
CA ALA A 82 25.82 -60.66 114.59
C ALA A 82 24.35 -60.78 114.16
N ARG A 83 23.45 -61.08 115.10
CA ARG A 83 21.99 -61.09 114.85
C ARG A 83 21.45 -59.70 114.54
N ALA A 84 21.91 -58.67 115.25
CA ALA A 84 21.57 -57.28 114.96
C ALA A 84 22.07 -56.86 113.56
N ALA A 85 23.31 -57.20 113.20
CA ALA A 85 23.87 -56.90 111.89
C ALA A 85 23.14 -57.64 110.75
N VAL A 86 22.70 -58.89 110.96
CA VAL A 86 21.87 -59.62 109.99
C VAL A 86 20.48 -58.98 109.87
N ALA A 87 19.86 -58.58 110.99
CA ALA A 87 18.57 -57.90 110.97
C ALA A 87 18.66 -56.52 110.28
N ASP A 88 19.70 -55.75 110.54
CA ASP A 88 19.98 -54.47 109.88
C ASP A 88 20.23 -54.67 108.37
N ALA A 89 20.95 -55.74 107.99
CA ALA A 89 21.19 -56.09 106.59
C ALA A 89 19.90 -56.51 105.87
N GLN A 90 19.04 -57.30 106.53
CA GLN A 90 17.72 -57.68 106.00
C GLN A 90 16.82 -56.47 105.86
N GLN A 91 16.79 -55.57 106.85
CA GLN A 91 16.03 -54.33 106.76
C GLN A 91 16.53 -53.41 105.64
N ALA A 92 17.85 -53.33 105.44
CA ALA A 92 18.43 -52.58 104.33
C ALA A 92 18.11 -53.21 102.96
N GLU A 93 18.11 -54.54 102.86
CA GLU A 93 17.70 -55.28 101.66
C GLU A 93 16.22 -55.03 101.35
N ASP A 94 15.33 -55.16 102.34
CA ASP A 94 13.90 -54.89 102.19
C ASP A 94 13.65 -53.44 101.74
N ALA A 95 14.36 -52.47 102.33
CA ALA A 95 14.28 -51.06 101.93
C ALA A 95 14.75 -50.84 100.49
N ALA A 96 15.85 -51.47 100.08
CA ALA A 96 16.37 -51.38 98.71
C ALA A 96 15.42 -52.05 97.70
N ILE A 97 14.77 -53.16 98.05
CA ILE A 97 13.76 -53.81 97.22
C ILE A 97 12.54 -52.89 97.05
N GLN A 98 12.04 -52.27 98.13
CA GLN A 98 10.93 -51.33 98.05
C GLN A 98 11.27 -50.11 97.19
N GLU A 99 12.45 -49.52 97.38
CA GLU A 99 12.92 -48.40 96.55
C GLU A 99 13.05 -48.81 95.07
N SER A 100 13.54 -50.02 94.78
CA SER A 100 13.59 -50.56 93.42
C SER A 100 12.21 -50.73 92.80
N ILE A 101 11.22 -51.20 93.56
CA ILE A 101 9.84 -51.36 93.09
C ILE A 101 9.21 -49.99 92.80
N GLU A 102 9.38 -49.02 93.69
CA GLU A 102 8.91 -47.65 93.48
C GLU A 102 9.58 -47.00 92.27
N ALA A 103 10.90 -47.17 92.11
CA ALA A 103 11.65 -46.69 90.96
C ALA A 103 11.17 -47.33 89.65
N GLU A 104 10.87 -48.64 89.65
CA GLU A 104 10.31 -49.33 88.48
C GLU A 104 8.93 -48.77 88.12
N HIS A 105 8.04 -48.58 89.11
CA HIS A 105 6.74 -47.95 88.88
C HIS A 105 6.85 -46.54 88.31
N GLN A 106 7.74 -45.71 88.86
CA GLN A 106 7.98 -44.36 88.35
C GLN A 106 8.56 -44.38 86.94
N ALA A 107 9.46 -45.32 86.62
CA ALA A 107 10.01 -45.49 85.29
C ALA A 107 8.94 -45.91 84.27
N GLN A 108 8.07 -46.85 84.63
CA GLN A 108 6.95 -47.28 83.78
C GLN A 108 5.94 -46.14 83.56
N GLU A 109 5.65 -45.34 84.58
CA GLU A 109 4.79 -44.16 84.44
C GLU A 109 5.42 -43.10 83.53
N ALA A 110 6.72 -42.83 83.71
CA ALA A 110 7.46 -41.91 82.85
C ALA A 110 7.48 -42.39 81.38
N GLU A 111 7.64 -43.70 81.14
CA GLU A 111 7.59 -44.28 79.79
C GLU A 111 6.20 -44.10 79.15
N ARG A 112 5.12 -44.40 79.89
CA ARG A 112 3.75 -44.18 79.40
C ARG A 112 3.47 -42.71 79.08
N VAL A 113 3.95 -41.78 79.92
CA VAL A 113 3.82 -40.34 79.65
C VAL A 113 4.60 -39.97 78.39
N ALA A 114 5.85 -40.44 78.26
CA ALA A 114 6.68 -40.16 77.08
C ALA A 114 6.04 -40.71 75.79
N GLU A 115 5.47 -41.92 75.82
CA GLU A 115 4.74 -42.50 74.70
C GLU A 115 3.51 -41.68 74.31
N ARG A 116 2.70 -41.24 75.29
CA ARG A 116 1.56 -40.37 75.04
C ARG A 116 1.99 -39.03 74.44
N CYS A 117 3.04 -38.41 74.97
CA CYS A 117 3.58 -37.17 74.41
C CYS A 117 4.07 -37.36 72.97
N ARG A 118 4.78 -38.47 72.67
CA ARG A 118 5.22 -38.80 71.31
C ARG A 118 4.06 -39.09 70.36
N ALA A 119 2.99 -39.75 70.82
CA ALA A 119 1.78 -39.96 70.03
C ALA A 119 1.10 -38.63 69.72
N TYR A 120 0.88 -37.78 70.74
CA TYR A 120 0.28 -36.47 70.56
C TYR A 120 1.05 -35.58 69.58
N VAL A 121 2.39 -35.53 69.68
CA VAL A 121 3.21 -34.76 68.73
C VAL A 121 3.03 -35.28 67.31
N ARG A 122 3.02 -36.61 67.09
CA ARG A 122 2.79 -37.19 65.76
C ARG A 122 1.40 -36.87 65.21
N ASP A 123 0.37 -36.92 66.04
CA ASP A 123 -1.00 -36.60 65.63
C ASP A 123 -1.11 -35.12 65.22
N VAL A 124 -0.54 -34.21 66.03
CA VAL A 124 -0.49 -32.78 65.69
C VAL A 124 0.32 -32.53 64.41
N GLU A 125 1.47 -33.18 64.23
CA GLU A 125 2.27 -33.07 63.00
C GLU A 125 1.48 -33.56 61.77
N SER A 126 0.73 -34.65 61.90
CA SER A 126 -0.12 -35.18 60.83
C SER A 126 -1.26 -34.21 60.48
N GLU A 127 -1.99 -33.70 61.47
CA GLU A 127 -3.07 -32.73 61.26
C GLU A 127 -2.56 -31.43 60.62
N GLN A 128 -1.40 -30.93 61.07
CA GLN A 128 -0.79 -29.74 60.47
C GLN A 128 -0.33 -30.01 59.03
N HIS A 129 0.22 -31.20 58.75
CA HIS A 129 0.61 -31.57 57.40
C HIS A 129 -0.61 -31.61 56.47
N GLU A 130 -1.69 -32.27 56.87
CA GLU A 130 -2.94 -32.33 56.10
C GLU A 130 -3.54 -30.93 55.86
N SER A 131 -3.53 -30.06 56.88
CA SER A 131 -4.01 -28.68 56.75
C SER A 131 -3.18 -27.88 55.75
N VAL A 132 -1.85 -28.03 55.77
CA VAL A 132 -0.95 -27.39 54.79
C VAL A 132 -1.21 -27.93 53.39
N GLU A 133 -1.36 -29.24 53.22
CA GLU A 133 -1.69 -29.85 51.93
C GLU A 133 -3.01 -29.32 51.36
N GLN A 134 -4.06 -29.25 52.19
CA GLN A 134 -5.36 -28.70 51.79
C GLN A 134 -5.26 -27.23 51.38
N CYS A 135 -4.51 -26.41 52.14
CA CYS A 135 -4.26 -25.02 51.81
C CYS A 135 -3.52 -24.89 50.47
N VAL A 136 -2.50 -25.72 50.23
CA VAL A 136 -1.72 -25.71 48.98
C VAL A 136 -2.58 -26.13 47.79
N GLU A 137 -3.39 -27.17 47.92
CA GLU A 137 -4.29 -27.63 46.86
C GLU A 137 -5.39 -26.60 46.55
N GLN A 138 -5.93 -25.94 47.55
CA GLN A 138 -6.87 -24.83 47.32
C GLN A 138 -6.18 -23.67 46.60
N ALA A 139 -5.00 -23.24 47.05
CA ALA A 139 -4.25 -22.16 46.43
C ALA A 139 -3.91 -22.46 44.97
N ARG A 140 -3.54 -23.72 44.65
CA ARG A 140 -3.32 -24.20 43.28
C ARG A 140 -4.57 -24.08 42.43
N ARG A 141 -5.70 -24.61 42.89
CA ARG A 141 -6.98 -24.52 42.16
C ARG A 141 -7.39 -23.09 41.88
N GLU A 142 -7.23 -22.19 42.85
CA GLU A 142 -7.55 -20.78 42.65
C GLU A 142 -6.58 -20.09 41.68
N ALA A 143 -5.29 -20.42 41.73
CA ALA A 143 -4.29 -19.91 40.79
C ALA A 143 -4.60 -20.37 39.36
N ASP A 144 -4.88 -21.66 39.17
CA ASP A 144 -5.22 -22.24 37.87
C ASP A 144 -6.52 -21.62 37.33
N ALA A 145 -7.54 -21.45 38.18
CA ALA A 145 -8.78 -20.78 37.79
C ALA A 145 -8.56 -19.33 37.34
N ARG A 146 -7.66 -18.59 38.02
CA ARG A 146 -7.28 -17.22 37.62
C ARG A 146 -6.55 -17.20 36.28
N ILE A 147 -5.58 -18.10 36.08
CA ILE A 147 -4.85 -18.23 34.81
C ILE A 147 -5.81 -18.55 33.67
N GLU A 148 -6.72 -19.50 33.87
CA GLU A 148 -7.72 -19.90 32.88
C GLU A 148 -8.72 -18.78 32.55
N ALA A 149 -9.12 -17.99 33.54
CA ALA A 149 -9.96 -16.81 33.30
C ALA A 149 -9.21 -15.75 32.46
N THR A 150 -7.98 -15.42 32.85
CA THR A 150 -7.15 -14.46 32.11
C THR A 150 -6.87 -14.94 30.68
N ARG A 151 -6.63 -16.25 30.49
CA ARG A 151 -6.47 -16.82 29.15
C ARG A 151 -7.73 -16.65 28.31
N ARG A 152 -8.90 -16.99 28.84
CA ARG A 152 -10.19 -16.83 28.14
C ARG A 152 -10.46 -15.36 27.77
N ASP A 153 -10.18 -14.42 28.66
CA ASP A 153 -10.35 -12.99 28.39
C ASP A 153 -9.40 -12.53 27.29
N ALA A 154 -8.13 -12.96 27.32
CA ALA A 154 -7.14 -12.65 26.29
C ALA A 154 -7.51 -13.26 24.92
N GLU A 155 -8.01 -14.49 24.90
CA GLU A 155 -8.49 -15.15 23.68
C GLU A 155 -9.72 -14.46 23.11
N ALA A 156 -10.67 -14.05 23.96
CA ALA A 156 -11.86 -13.30 23.54
C ALA A 156 -11.50 -11.92 22.97
N GLU A 157 -10.55 -11.22 23.59
CA GLU A 157 -10.02 -9.95 23.08
C GLU A 157 -9.33 -10.13 21.72
N ALA A 158 -8.45 -11.13 21.60
CA ALA A 158 -7.77 -11.43 20.35
C ALA A 158 -8.76 -11.81 19.23
N ALA A 159 -9.82 -12.57 19.57
CA ALA A 159 -10.89 -12.90 18.65
C ALA A 159 -11.68 -11.65 18.21
N ARG A 160 -11.98 -10.73 19.13
CA ARG A 160 -12.65 -9.46 18.81
C ARG A 160 -11.83 -8.61 17.85
N VAL A 161 -10.55 -8.41 18.15
CA VAL A 161 -9.63 -7.64 17.28
C VAL A 161 -9.54 -8.28 15.89
N THR A 162 -9.44 -9.61 15.82
CA THR A 162 -9.40 -10.33 14.54
C THR A 162 -10.70 -10.19 13.76
N ALA A 163 -11.86 -10.26 14.44
CA ALA A 163 -13.17 -10.09 13.81
C ALA A 163 -13.38 -8.66 13.29
N GLU A 164 -12.97 -7.65 14.05
CA GLU A 164 -13.03 -6.24 13.65
C GLU A 164 -12.15 -5.98 12.43
N ALA A 165 -10.89 -6.44 12.44
CA ALA A 165 -9.98 -6.30 11.32
C ALA A 165 -10.51 -6.99 10.05
N ARG A 166 -11.13 -8.17 10.18
CA ARG A 166 -11.80 -8.86 9.06
C ARG A 166 -12.99 -8.05 8.53
N SER A 167 -13.84 -7.55 9.41
CA SER A 167 -14.99 -6.72 9.02
C SER A 167 -14.56 -5.44 8.29
N GLU A 168 -13.49 -4.79 8.73
CA GLU A 168 -12.94 -3.61 8.07
C GLU A 168 -12.35 -3.94 6.69
N ALA A 169 -11.62 -5.05 6.58
CA ALA A 169 -11.08 -5.54 5.33
C ALA A 169 -12.19 -5.88 4.32
N ASP A 170 -13.24 -6.56 4.76
CA ASP A 170 -14.40 -6.90 3.93
C ASP A 170 -15.16 -5.65 3.48
N ALA A 171 -15.37 -4.67 4.38
CA ALA A 171 -15.99 -3.40 4.04
C ALA A 171 -15.17 -2.62 3.01
N THR A 172 -13.84 -2.61 3.14
CA THR A 172 -12.93 -1.97 2.19
C THR A 172 -12.96 -2.67 0.83
N ALA A 173 -12.93 -4.00 0.83
CA ALA A 173 -13.01 -4.80 -0.39
C ALA A 173 -14.35 -4.60 -1.11
N SER A 174 -15.47 -4.50 -0.38
CA SER A 174 -16.78 -4.21 -0.95
C SER A 174 -16.82 -2.84 -1.63
N ARG A 175 -16.34 -1.78 -0.95
CA ARG A 175 -16.29 -0.44 -1.54
C ARG A 175 -15.43 -0.39 -2.80
N ALA A 176 -14.26 -1.04 -2.78
CA ALA A 176 -13.40 -1.10 -3.95
C ALA A 176 -14.05 -1.82 -5.14
N ARG A 177 -14.85 -2.87 -4.88
CA ARG A 177 -15.65 -3.54 -5.93
C ARG A 177 -16.74 -2.63 -6.47
N ASP A 178 -17.50 -1.97 -5.59
CA ASP A 178 -18.56 -1.04 -6.00
C ASP A 178 -18.01 0.11 -6.85
N GLU A 179 -16.83 0.66 -6.49
CA GLU A 179 -16.14 1.69 -7.26
C GLU A 179 -15.69 1.17 -8.65
N ALA A 180 -15.17 -0.06 -8.70
CA ALA A 180 -14.77 -0.71 -9.95
C ALA A 180 -15.98 -0.94 -10.88
N ASP A 181 -17.09 -1.44 -10.33
CA ASP A 181 -18.33 -1.67 -11.09
C ASP A 181 -18.90 -0.36 -11.63
N GLN A 182 -18.91 0.70 -10.82
CA GLN A 182 -19.32 2.03 -11.28
C GLN A 182 -18.37 2.58 -12.36
N ALA A 183 -17.06 2.36 -12.25
CA ALA A 183 -16.11 2.77 -13.26
C ALA A 183 -16.33 2.02 -14.58
N HIS A 184 -16.62 0.71 -14.51
CA HIS A 184 -16.95 -0.11 -15.67
C HIS A 184 -18.26 0.34 -16.33
N ALA A 185 -19.30 0.62 -15.55
CA ALA A 185 -20.56 1.15 -16.06
C ALA A 185 -20.35 2.47 -16.83
N ARG A 186 -19.65 3.44 -16.21
CA ARG A 186 -19.31 4.72 -16.86
C ARG A 186 -18.46 4.54 -18.13
N ALA A 187 -17.55 3.58 -18.14
CA ALA A 187 -16.74 3.28 -19.33
C ALA A 187 -17.62 2.73 -20.46
N THR A 188 -18.57 1.85 -20.13
CA THR A 188 -19.51 1.26 -21.10
C THR A 188 -20.41 2.35 -21.71
N GLU A 189 -21.01 3.21 -20.88
CA GLU A 189 -21.83 4.35 -21.34
C GLU A 189 -21.05 5.26 -22.29
N ARG A 190 -19.77 5.56 -21.97
CA ARG A 190 -18.91 6.37 -22.84
C ARG A 190 -18.61 5.70 -24.18
N LEU A 191 -18.43 4.38 -24.18
CA LEU A 191 -18.20 3.62 -25.40
C LEU A 191 -19.46 3.58 -26.28
N GLU A 192 -20.64 3.45 -25.69
CA GLU A 192 -21.92 3.52 -26.40
C GLU A 192 -22.14 4.90 -27.01
N ALA A 193 -21.97 5.97 -26.23
CA ALA A 193 -22.06 7.34 -26.74
C ALA A 193 -21.02 7.64 -27.84
N ALA A 194 -19.81 7.07 -27.75
CA ALA A 194 -18.81 7.19 -28.80
C ALA A 194 -19.22 6.44 -30.08
N ARG A 195 -19.84 5.26 -29.96
CA ARG A 195 -20.38 4.50 -31.11
C ARG A 195 -21.50 5.28 -31.81
N GLU A 196 -22.44 5.85 -31.06
CA GLU A 196 -23.51 6.69 -31.62
C GLU A 196 -22.94 7.88 -32.43
N LYS A 197 -21.95 8.59 -31.87
CA LYS A 197 -21.28 9.69 -32.58
C LYS A 197 -20.54 9.24 -33.84
N LEU A 198 -19.93 8.05 -33.82
CA LEU A 198 -19.27 7.48 -35.01
C LEU A 198 -20.29 7.10 -36.09
N GLU A 199 -21.45 6.57 -35.70
CA GLU A 199 -22.55 6.29 -36.63
C GLU A 199 -23.13 7.57 -37.24
N GLU A 200 -23.34 8.61 -36.44
CA GLU A 200 -23.77 9.92 -36.92
C GLU A 200 -22.74 10.54 -37.87
N ALA A 201 -21.45 10.49 -37.53
CA ALA A 201 -20.39 10.99 -38.38
C ALA A 201 -20.33 10.25 -39.73
N ARG A 202 -20.55 8.93 -39.74
CA ARG A 202 -20.65 8.14 -40.98
C ARG A 202 -21.86 8.57 -41.82
N ARG A 203 -23.03 8.73 -41.20
CA ARG A 203 -24.24 9.20 -41.89
C ARG A 203 -24.02 10.57 -42.54
N LEU A 204 -23.42 11.51 -41.81
CA LEU A 204 -23.09 12.85 -42.34
C LEU A 204 -22.06 12.79 -43.47
N ALA A 205 -21.06 11.91 -43.36
CA ALA A 205 -20.08 11.72 -44.44
C ALA A 205 -20.73 11.13 -45.70
N GLU A 206 -21.63 10.15 -45.57
CA GLU A 206 -22.40 9.59 -46.69
C GLU A 206 -23.31 10.63 -47.34
N GLU A 207 -23.98 11.46 -46.54
CA GLU A 207 -24.79 12.57 -47.03
C GLU A 207 -23.96 13.61 -47.79
N ALA A 208 -22.80 14.00 -47.25
CA ALA A 208 -21.88 14.91 -47.91
C ALA A 208 -21.33 14.32 -49.22
N MET A 209 -21.00 13.03 -49.26
CA MET A 209 -20.57 12.33 -50.48
C MET A 209 -21.67 12.31 -51.54
N ARG A 210 -22.93 12.05 -51.14
CA ARG A 210 -24.08 12.08 -52.05
C ARG A 210 -24.30 13.48 -52.61
N ALA A 211 -24.31 14.52 -51.77
CA ALA A 211 -24.47 15.90 -52.20
C ALA A 211 -23.34 16.35 -53.15
N THR A 212 -22.10 15.95 -52.86
CA THR A 212 -20.94 16.23 -53.73
C THR A 212 -21.09 15.55 -55.09
N LYS A 213 -21.55 14.29 -55.12
CA LYS A 213 -21.80 13.55 -56.36
C LYS A 213 -22.92 14.20 -57.18
N GLU A 214 -24.05 14.54 -56.56
CA GLU A 214 -25.16 15.23 -57.22
C GLU A 214 -24.74 16.57 -57.82
N ALA A 215 -23.94 17.36 -57.09
CA ALA A 215 -23.39 18.62 -57.57
C ALA A 215 -22.42 18.41 -58.75
N ALA A 216 -21.57 17.38 -58.69
CA ALA A 216 -20.67 17.03 -59.79
C ALA A 216 -21.44 16.57 -61.04
N ASP A 217 -22.48 15.75 -60.88
CA ASP A 217 -23.33 15.27 -61.98
C ASP A 217 -24.13 16.43 -62.63
N GLU A 218 -24.61 17.40 -61.83
CA GLU A 218 -25.24 18.63 -62.33
C GLU A 218 -24.25 19.52 -63.08
N ALA A 219 -23.07 19.76 -62.52
CA ALA A 219 -22.02 20.53 -63.18
C ALA A 219 -21.59 19.88 -64.51
N TYR A 220 -21.52 18.54 -64.56
CA TYR A 220 -21.23 17.80 -65.78
C TYR A 220 -22.35 17.95 -66.82
N ARG A 221 -23.63 17.87 -66.41
CA ARG A 221 -24.77 18.12 -67.31
C ARG A 221 -24.75 19.53 -67.88
N GLN A 222 -24.48 20.55 -67.05
CA GLN A 222 -24.35 21.93 -67.50
C GLN A 222 -23.19 22.11 -68.47
N ALA A 223 -22.04 21.50 -68.19
CA ALA A 223 -20.89 21.53 -69.09
C ALA A 223 -21.21 20.88 -70.45
N GLN A 224 -21.92 19.75 -70.46
CA GLN A 224 -22.38 19.10 -71.70
C GLN A 224 -23.36 19.97 -72.49
N GLN A 225 -24.30 20.65 -71.81
CA GLN A 225 -25.23 21.58 -72.45
C GLN A 225 -24.49 22.74 -73.10
N VAL A 226 -23.58 23.40 -72.38
CA VAL A 226 -22.77 24.50 -72.92
C VAL A 226 -21.92 24.03 -74.11
N ALA A 227 -21.35 22.83 -74.04
CA ALA A 227 -20.60 22.26 -75.16
C ALA A 227 -21.50 22.01 -76.39
N ALA A 228 -22.69 21.46 -76.19
CA ALA A 228 -23.66 21.22 -77.27
C ALA A 228 -24.17 22.53 -77.90
N ASP A 229 -24.46 23.54 -77.08
CA ASP A 229 -24.85 24.87 -77.54
C ASP A 229 -23.71 25.53 -78.34
N ALA A 230 -22.48 25.44 -77.85
CA ALA A 230 -21.30 25.96 -78.56
C ALA A 230 -21.06 25.24 -79.91
N GLU A 231 -21.28 23.92 -79.99
CA GLU A 231 -21.22 23.18 -81.26
C GLU A 231 -22.34 23.59 -82.22
N ALA A 232 -23.56 23.81 -81.71
CA ALA A 232 -24.67 24.27 -82.52
C ALA A 232 -24.42 25.68 -83.09
N ASP A 233 -23.93 26.59 -82.25
CA ASP A 233 -23.53 27.94 -82.66
C ASP A 233 -22.40 27.92 -83.68
N ALA A 234 -21.39 27.06 -83.49
CA ALA A 234 -20.30 26.88 -84.46
C ALA A 234 -20.84 26.40 -85.82
N ARG A 235 -21.73 25.39 -85.84
CA ARG A 235 -22.35 24.92 -87.09
C ARG A 235 -23.21 26.00 -87.74
N ALA A 236 -23.96 26.78 -86.96
CA ALA A 236 -24.75 27.89 -87.48
C ALA A 236 -23.87 29.00 -88.07
N ALA A 237 -22.72 29.28 -87.44
CA ALA A 237 -21.72 30.20 -87.97
C ALA A 237 -21.12 29.68 -89.28
N ASP A 238 -20.74 28.40 -89.34
CA ASP A 238 -20.22 27.76 -90.55
C ASP A 238 -21.25 27.80 -91.70
N GLN A 239 -22.53 27.55 -91.41
CA GLN A 239 -23.62 27.68 -92.39
C GLN A 239 -23.76 29.12 -92.91
N ARG A 240 -23.76 30.12 -92.02
CA ARG A 240 -23.81 31.54 -92.42
C ARG A 240 -22.58 31.93 -93.25
N LEU A 241 -21.41 31.39 -92.92
CA LEU A 241 -20.20 31.59 -93.72
C LEU A 241 -20.34 30.95 -95.10
N ALA A 242 -20.82 29.71 -95.20
CA ALA A 242 -21.08 29.04 -96.47
C ALA A 242 -22.13 29.77 -97.32
N GLU A 243 -23.20 30.27 -96.71
CA GLU A 243 -24.21 31.11 -97.38
C GLU A 243 -23.60 32.42 -97.87
N ALA A 244 -22.81 33.11 -97.03
CA ALA A 244 -22.12 34.34 -97.40
C ALA A 244 -21.10 34.12 -98.53
N GLU A 245 -20.37 33.00 -98.50
CA GLU A 245 -19.49 32.56 -99.59
C GLU A 245 -20.29 32.25 -100.86
N GLY A 246 -21.45 31.60 -100.76
CA GLY A 246 -22.38 31.38 -101.87
C GLY A 246 -22.83 32.70 -102.51
N VAL A 247 -23.31 33.65 -101.70
CA VAL A 247 -23.70 35.00 -102.16
C VAL A 247 -22.50 35.73 -102.77
N ARG A 248 -21.31 35.61 -102.18
CA ARG A 248 -20.08 36.20 -102.73
C ARG A 248 -19.71 35.59 -104.07
N ASN A 249 -19.84 34.27 -104.23
CA ASN A 249 -19.59 33.58 -105.49
C ASN A 249 -20.61 33.99 -106.55
N GLU A 250 -21.91 34.05 -106.23
CA GLU A 250 -22.93 34.61 -107.13
C GLU A 250 -22.64 36.07 -107.51
N ALA A 251 -22.24 36.90 -106.54
CA ALA A 251 -21.86 38.28 -106.79
C ALA A 251 -20.60 38.37 -107.67
N ALA A 252 -19.64 37.46 -107.48
CA ALA A 252 -18.43 37.36 -108.29
C ALA A 252 -18.74 36.83 -109.71
N GLU A 253 -19.68 35.91 -109.87
CA GLU A 253 -20.19 35.46 -111.18
C GLU A 253 -20.94 36.58 -111.89
N ARG A 254 -21.86 37.29 -111.20
CA ARG A 254 -22.53 38.48 -111.77
C ARG A 254 -21.53 39.59 -112.09
N GLN A 255 -20.50 39.81 -111.28
CA GLN A 255 -19.39 40.70 -111.61
C GLN A 255 -18.55 40.17 -112.76
N GLY A 256 -18.39 38.86 -112.88
CA GLY A 256 -17.74 38.18 -114.00
C GLY A 256 -18.48 38.42 -115.30
N ASP A 257 -19.81 38.24 -115.31
CA ASP A 257 -20.68 38.53 -116.44
C ASP A 257 -20.66 40.03 -116.81
N VAL A 258 -20.68 40.92 -115.81
CA VAL A 258 -20.55 42.37 -116.02
C VAL A 258 -19.15 42.74 -116.51
N ALA A 259 -18.09 42.12 -116.00
CA ALA A 259 -16.71 42.34 -116.41
C ALA A 259 -16.41 41.74 -117.78
N GLN A 260 -17.03 40.62 -118.15
CA GLN A 260 -16.92 40.01 -119.49
C GLN A 260 -17.67 40.84 -120.53
N HIS A 261 -18.77 41.50 -120.14
CA HIS A 261 -19.40 42.55 -120.94
C HIS A 261 -18.56 43.84 -121.08
N LEU A 262 -17.63 44.12 -120.16
CA LEU A 262 -16.82 45.34 -120.16
C LEU A 262 -15.37 45.16 -120.66
N ASN A 263 -14.80 43.95 -120.60
CA ASN A 263 -13.42 43.65 -121.06
C ASN A 263 -13.35 43.04 -122.47
N GLY A 264 -14.48 42.98 -123.19
CA GLY A 264 -14.54 42.65 -124.61
C GLY A 264 -14.28 43.83 -125.57
N SER A 265 -13.63 44.91 -125.13
CA SER A 265 -13.28 46.02 -126.03
C SER A 265 -11.96 46.71 -125.66
N GLY A 266 -10.89 46.20 -126.30
CA GLY A 266 -9.99 47.06 -127.07
C GLY A 266 -8.83 47.74 -126.32
N PRO A 267 -7.57 47.37 -126.62
CA PRO A 267 -6.38 48.03 -126.08
C PRO A 267 -6.16 49.37 -126.80
N GLY A 268 -6.80 50.42 -126.29
CA GLY A 268 -6.59 51.80 -126.72
C GLY A 268 -6.26 52.67 -125.52
N GLY A 269 -4.98 52.79 -125.17
CA GLY A 269 -4.52 53.69 -124.12
C GLY A 269 -5.01 55.13 -124.36
N LEU A 270 -5.06 55.94 -123.29
CA LEU A 270 -5.62 57.31 -123.22
C LEU A 270 -5.27 58.23 -124.42
N GLY A 271 -4.18 57.95 -125.16
CA GLY A 271 -3.82 58.66 -126.40
C GLY A 271 -4.78 58.47 -127.59
N ALA A 272 -5.51 57.35 -127.67
CA ALA A 272 -6.46 57.05 -128.75
C ALA A 272 -7.81 57.77 -128.58
N MET A 273 -8.16 58.18 -127.37
CA MET A 273 -9.43 58.85 -127.07
C MET A 273 -9.48 60.24 -127.68
N ASN A 274 -10.65 60.63 -128.20
CA ASN A 274 -10.84 62.00 -128.66
C ASN A 274 -10.88 62.98 -127.46
N LYS A 275 -10.65 64.28 -127.71
CA LYS A 275 -10.58 65.28 -126.64
C LYS A 275 -11.86 65.31 -125.78
N GLN A 276 -13.02 65.05 -126.37
CA GLN A 276 -14.31 65.02 -125.67
C GLN A 276 -14.42 63.83 -124.70
N GLN A 277 -14.01 62.64 -125.13
CA GLN A 277 -13.95 61.44 -124.29
C GLN A 277 -13.00 61.62 -123.10
N LEU A 278 -11.87 62.32 -123.30
CA LEU A 278 -10.94 62.64 -122.21
C LEU A 278 -11.49 63.71 -121.26
N LEU A 279 -12.30 64.66 -121.75
CA LEU A 279 -12.99 65.62 -120.89
C LEU A 279 -14.04 64.95 -120.02
N ASP A 280 -14.77 63.97 -120.56
CA ASP A 280 -15.80 63.24 -119.83
C ASP A 280 -15.16 62.32 -118.78
N LEU A 281 -14.10 61.58 -119.15
CA LEU A 281 -13.33 60.78 -118.20
C LEU A 281 -12.69 61.66 -117.10
N ALA A 282 -12.23 62.86 -117.45
CA ALA A 282 -11.72 63.84 -116.51
C ALA A 282 -12.82 64.41 -115.59
N ALA A 283 -14.06 64.53 -116.08
CA ALA A 283 -15.21 64.94 -115.27
C ALA A 283 -15.56 63.85 -114.24
N THR A 284 -15.68 62.59 -114.66
CA THR A 284 -15.96 61.46 -113.76
C THR A 284 -14.87 61.29 -112.71
N ARG A 285 -13.61 61.55 -113.07
CA ARG A 285 -12.48 61.50 -112.15
C ARG A 285 -12.35 62.77 -111.30
N GLY A 286 -13.16 63.81 -111.50
CA GLY A 286 -13.12 65.05 -110.72
C GLY A 286 -11.85 65.87 -110.94
N LEU A 287 -11.34 65.97 -112.18
CA LEU A 287 -10.24 66.87 -112.54
C LEU A 287 -10.78 68.29 -112.76
N GLU A 288 -10.26 69.22 -111.96
CA GLU A 288 -10.54 70.66 -112.06
C GLU A 288 -9.75 71.31 -113.21
N GLY A 289 -10.32 72.34 -113.85
CA GLY A 289 -9.70 73.02 -115.00
C GLY A 289 -9.72 72.23 -116.32
N ARG A 290 -10.48 71.11 -116.39
CA ARG A 290 -10.50 70.20 -117.55
C ARG A 290 -10.85 70.88 -118.88
N SER A 291 -11.76 71.86 -118.89
CA SER A 291 -12.29 72.49 -120.11
C SER A 291 -11.24 73.28 -120.91
N THR A 292 -10.19 73.79 -120.26
CA THR A 292 -9.13 74.59 -120.91
C THR A 292 -7.92 73.74 -121.32
N MET A 293 -7.88 72.46 -120.94
CA MET A 293 -6.75 71.58 -121.24
C MET A 293 -6.76 71.09 -122.70
N THR A 294 -5.58 70.97 -123.28
CA THR A 294 -5.38 70.29 -124.56
C THR A 294 -5.49 68.78 -124.39
N LYS A 295 -5.72 68.04 -125.49
CA LYS A 295 -5.83 66.57 -125.47
C LYS A 295 -4.63 65.92 -124.75
N ALA A 296 -3.42 66.38 -125.05
CA ALA A 296 -2.20 65.87 -124.41
C ALA A 296 -2.13 66.18 -122.90
N GLN A 297 -2.63 67.34 -122.47
CA GLN A 297 -2.70 67.70 -121.06
C GLN A 297 -3.72 66.85 -120.29
N LEU A 298 -4.87 66.54 -120.89
CA LEU A 298 -5.87 65.65 -120.29
C LEU A 298 -5.34 64.23 -120.10
N VAL A 299 -4.66 63.67 -121.12
CA VAL A 299 -4.01 62.35 -121.03
C VAL A 299 -3.02 62.31 -119.86
N LYS A 300 -2.14 63.32 -119.76
CA LYS A 300 -1.12 63.39 -118.71
C LYS A 300 -1.72 63.58 -117.32
N ALA A 301 -2.77 64.40 -117.18
CA ALA A 301 -3.46 64.62 -115.91
C ALA A 301 -4.19 63.36 -115.42
N LEU A 302 -4.84 62.63 -116.33
CA LEU A 302 -5.52 61.36 -116.02
C LEU A 302 -4.55 60.25 -115.64
N ASP A 303 -3.40 60.16 -116.34
CA ASP A 303 -2.37 59.17 -116.05
C ASP A 303 -1.71 59.39 -114.68
N ARG A 304 -1.40 60.65 -114.35
CA ARG A 304 -0.82 61.04 -113.05
C ARG A 304 -1.75 60.74 -111.86
N ARG A 305 -3.05 60.90 -112.05
CA ARG A 305 -4.04 60.57 -111.01
C ARG A 305 -4.22 59.06 -110.85
N SER A 306 -4.11 58.29 -111.93
CA SER A 306 -4.17 56.83 -111.89
C SER A 306 -3.00 56.21 -111.12
N THR A 307 -1.81 56.78 -111.25
CA THR A 307 -0.60 56.35 -110.53
C THR A 307 -0.61 56.81 -109.07
N SER A 308 -1.13 58.00 -108.77
CA SER A 308 -1.34 58.46 -107.39
C SER A 308 -2.36 57.61 -106.62
N SER A 309 -3.44 57.18 -107.25
CA SER A 309 -4.45 56.30 -106.64
C SER A 309 -3.89 54.92 -106.31
N ARG A 310 -3.05 54.35 -107.18
CA ARG A 310 -2.39 53.05 -106.93
C ARG A 310 -1.40 53.09 -105.76
N LYS A 311 -0.79 54.25 -105.48
CA LYS A 311 0.16 54.42 -104.37
C LYS A 311 -0.53 54.67 -103.01
N ALA A 312 -1.81 55.04 -103.01
CA ALA A 312 -2.60 55.25 -101.79
C ALA A 312 -3.26 53.98 -101.23
N GLY A 313 -3.37 52.91 -102.04
CA GLY A 313 -3.93 51.60 -101.63
C GLY A 313 -2.89 50.55 -101.24
N ALA A 314 -1.61 50.93 -101.07
CA ALA A 314 -0.51 50.03 -100.71
C ALA A 314 0.16 50.41 -99.36
N LYS A 315 -0.59 51.09 -98.48
CA LYS A 315 -0.23 51.38 -97.09
C LYS A 315 -1.21 50.71 -96.15
#